data_AF-A0A0N1KSL7-F1
#
_entry.id   AF-A0A0N1KSL7-F1
#
_cell.length_a   1.000
_cell.length_b   1.000
_cell.length_c   1.000
_cell.angle_alpha   90.00
_cell.angle_beta   90.00
_cell.angle_gamma   90.00
#
_symmetry.space_group_name_H-M   'P 1'
#
loop_
_entity.id
_entity.type
_entity.pdbx_description
1 polymer ?
#
loop_
_entity_poly.entity_id
_entity_poly.type
_entity_poly.pdbx_seq_one_letter_code
_entity_poly.pdbx_strand_id
1 'polypeptide(L)'
;MLMFFFILSFKNIKEGQSFPFYKQTNENNCGPACLRMVFKYYGKTYTEKFLSEITHVNDKGTTMLELFDAAESLGFKPEGLEVDFQSLSKNVKLPCIAYWKSNHFVVVYKIEDSKVYVADPADSLRIYDKNEFCNLWEDPKNNGKKLGYILTINKNQ
;
A
#
# COMPACT_ATOMS: atom_id res chain seq x y z
N MET A 1 -27.95 -19.63 -21.27
CA MET A 1 -28.02 -18.14 -21.20
C MET A 1 -26.94 -17.69 -20.22
N LEU A 2 -25.73 -17.48 -20.75
CA LEU A 2 -24.54 -17.13 -19.97
C LEU A 2 -24.63 -15.65 -19.56
N MET A 3 -24.84 -15.40 -18.26
CA MET A 3 -24.69 -14.07 -17.69
C MET A 3 -23.20 -13.77 -17.55
N PHE A 4 -22.68 -12.98 -18.49
CA PHE A 4 -21.40 -12.29 -18.35
C PHE A 4 -21.49 -11.30 -17.18
N PHE A 5 -20.91 -11.67 -16.03
CA PHE A 5 -20.60 -10.70 -14.98
C PHE A 5 -19.39 -9.88 -15.43
N PHE A 6 -19.64 -8.75 -16.08
CA PHE A 6 -18.64 -7.69 -16.22
C PHE A 6 -18.40 -7.09 -14.83
N ILE A 7 -17.35 -7.53 -14.15
CA ILE A 7 -16.82 -6.84 -12.98
C ILE A 7 -16.27 -5.51 -13.48
N LEU A 8 -16.99 -4.41 -13.23
CA LEU A 8 -16.50 -3.05 -13.40
C LEU A 8 -15.33 -2.84 -12.43
N SER A 9 -14.11 -3.07 -12.92
CA SER A 9 -12.90 -2.64 -12.27
C SER A 9 -12.89 -1.11 -12.26
N PHE A 10 -13.06 -0.51 -11.07
CA PHE A 10 -12.88 0.93 -10.88
C PHE A 10 -11.40 1.29 -11.09
N LYS A 11 -11.01 1.48 -12.36
CA LYS A 11 -9.79 2.21 -12.76
C LYS A 11 -9.96 3.66 -12.27
N ASN A 12 -9.47 3.96 -11.07
CA ASN A 12 -9.46 5.33 -10.53
C ASN A 12 -8.26 6.17 -11.01
N ILE A 13 -7.44 5.65 -11.92
CA ILE A 13 -6.49 6.47 -12.66
C ILE A 13 -7.10 6.74 -14.03
N LYS A 14 -7.40 8.02 -14.32
CA LYS A 14 -7.71 8.46 -15.69
C LYS A 14 -6.55 8.03 -16.59
N GLU A 15 -6.82 7.32 -17.68
CA GLU A 15 -5.77 6.83 -18.57
C GLU A 15 -4.79 7.96 -18.92
N GLY A 16 -3.50 7.78 -18.59
CA GLY A 16 -2.45 8.77 -18.79
C GLY A 16 -1.95 9.51 -17.53
N GLN A 17 -2.56 9.34 -16.35
CA GLN A 17 -2.08 9.99 -15.12
C GLN A 17 -1.11 9.09 -14.33
N SER A 18 0.04 9.62 -13.91
CA SER A 18 0.99 8.90 -13.05
C SER A 18 0.44 8.70 -11.64
N PHE A 19 0.84 7.62 -10.97
CA PHE A 19 0.50 7.39 -9.56
C PHE A 19 0.98 8.58 -8.69
N PRO A 20 0.16 9.08 -7.74
CA PRO A 20 0.58 10.17 -6.87
C PRO A 20 1.75 9.75 -5.98
N PHE A 21 2.83 10.54 -6.00
CA PHE A 21 4.01 10.31 -5.18
C PHE A 21 4.20 11.44 -4.17
N TYR A 22 4.44 11.06 -2.91
CA TYR A 22 4.79 11.99 -1.84
C TYR A 22 6.00 11.44 -1.09
N LYS A 23 7.10 12.20 -1.10
CA LYS A 23 8.29 11.89 -0.30
C LYS A 23 8.02 12.19 1.17
N GLN A 24 8.47 11.32 2.07
CA GLN A 24 8.38 11.54 3.52
C GLN A 24 9.25 12.73 3.96
N THR A 25 8.75 13.54 4.90
CA THR A 25 9.51 14.69 5.42
C THR A 25 10.61 14.31 6.40
N ASN A 26 10.50 13.15 7.04
CA ASN A 26 11.50 12.60 7.96
C ASN A 26 11.52 11.07 7.86
N GLU A 27 12.51 10.43 8.49
CA GLU A 27 12.73 8.97 8.41
C GLU A 27 11.55 8.13 8.98
N ASN A 28 10.79 8.69 9.92
CA ASN A 28 9.71 8.02 10.64
C ASN A 28 8.34 8.14 9.94
N ASN A 29 8.23 9.00 8.92
CA ASN A 29 6.98 9.33 8.26
C ASN A 29 6.61 8.42 7.07
N CYS A 30 7.30 7.28 6.88
CA CYS A 30 7.01 6.39 5.75
C CYS A 30 5.54 5.89 5.72
N GLY A 31 4.98 5.55 6.89
CA GLY A 31 3.59 5.15 7.06
C GLY A 31 2.58 6.26 6.67
N PRO A 32 2.63 7.45 7.32
CA PRO A 32 1.82 8.62 6.94
C PRO A 32 1.93 9.00 5.45
N ALA A 33 3.13 8.96 4.88
CA ALA A 33 3.36 9.23 3.47
C ALA A 33 2.68 8.18 2.56
N CYS A 34 2.72 6.90 2.93
CA CYS A 34 2.01 5.83 2.22
C CYS A 34 0.49 6.05 2.24
N LEU A 35 -0.10 6.36 3.42
CA LEU A 35 -1.51 6.71 3.52
C LEU A 35 -1.86 7.89 2.62
N ARG A 36 -1.03 8.93 2.61
CA ARG A 36 -1.23 10.11 1.76
C ARG A 36 -1.32 9.76 0.28
N MET A 37 -0.41 8.90 -0.21
CA MET A 37 -0.41 8.43 -1.59
C MET A 37 -1.67 7.62 -1.91
N VAL A 38 -2.06 6.68 -1.04
CA VAL A 38 -3.26 5.85 -1.22
C VAL A 38 -4.55 6.69 -1.19
N PHE A 39 -4.69 7.62 -0.24
CA PHE A 39 -5.84 8.53 -0.20
C PHE A 39 -5.91 9.44 -1.42
N LYS A 40 -4.76 9.95 -1.89
CA LYS A 40 -4.70 10.78 -3.09
C LYS A 40 -5.16 10.00 -4.32
N TYR A 41 -4.79 8.72 -4.43
CA TYR A 41 -5.29 7.83 -5.48
C TYR A 41 -6.82 7.72 -5.47
N TYR A 42 -7.44 7.70 -4.28
CA TYR A 42 -8.90 7.73 -4.13
C TYR A 42 -9.54 9.13 -4.21
N GLY A 43 -8.77 10.15 -4.62
CA GLY A 43 -9.25 11.52 -4.77
C GLY A 43 -9.40 12.30 -3.46
N LYS A 44 -8.92 11.76 -2.33
CA LYS A 44 -8.91 12.45 -1.03
C LYS A 44 -7.54 13.09 -0.81
N THR A 45 -7.52 14.36 -0.42
CA THR A 45 -6.26 15.08 -0.18
C THR A 45 -6.13 15.36 1.32
N TYR A 46 -5.05 14.87 1.91
CA TYR A 46 -4.67 15.12 3.29
C TYR A 46 -3.23 15.64 3.34
N THR A 47 -2.93 16.45 4.36
CA THR A 47 -1.55 16.88 4.64
C THR A 47 -0.80 15.78 5.40
N GLU A 48 0.51 15.68 5.20
CA GLU A 48 1.34 14.75 5.97
C GLU A 48 1.28 15.03 7.47
N LYS A 49 1.29 16.30 7.90
CA LYS A 49 1.13 16.69 9.31
C LYS A 49 -0.11 16.06 9.95
N PHE A 50 -1.28 16.26 9.34
CA PHE A 50 -2.53 15.66 9.81
C PHE A 50 -2.45 14.13 9.89
N LEU A 51 -1.90 13.47 8.85
CA LEU A 51 -1.78 12.02 8.83
C LEU A 51 -0.82 11.51 9.93
N SER A 52 0.32 12.18 10.12
CA SER A 52 1.27 11.90 11.20
C SER A 52 0.64 12.01 12.59
N GLU A 53 -0.25 13.00 12.79
CA GLU A 53 -0.96 13.19 14.06
C GLU A 53 -1.95 12.05 14.34
N ILE A 54 -2.77 11.67 13.36
CA ILE A 54 -3.78 10.62 13.55
C ILE A 54 -3.22 9.20 13.53
N THR A 55 -2.04 8.98 12.94
CA THR A 55 -1.32 7.71 13.02
C THR A 55 -0.39 7.65 14.23
N HIS A 56 -0.37 8.68 15.09
CA HIS A 56 0.45 8.75 16.28
C HIS A 56 1.95 8.49 16.03
N VAL A 57 2.48 9.00 14.90
CA VAL A 57 3.89 8.78 14.54
C VAL A 57 4.80 9.23 15.68
N ASN A 58 5.78 8.40 16.01
CA ASN A 58 6.76 8.67 17.07
C ASN A 58 8.18 8.37 16.58
N ASP A 59 9.15 8.40 17.48
CA ASP A 59 10.57 8.17 17.16
C ASP A 59 10.86 6.78 16.59
N LYS A 60 9.94 5.81 16.76
CA LYS A 60 10.01 4.46 16.19
C LYS A 60 9.23 4.31 14.89
N GLY A 61 8.66 5.39 14.36
CA GLY A 61 7.78 5.39 13.20
C GLY A 61 6.32 5.14 13.56
N THR A 62 5.64 4.40 12.70
CA THR A 62 4.23 4.04 12.81
C THR A 62 4.08 2.53 12.62
N THR A 63 3.10 1.92 13.26
CA THR A 63 2.75 0.51 13.15
C THR A 63 1.65 0.28 12.12
N MET A 64 1.52 -0.94 11.59
CA MET A 64 0.42 -1.26 10.67
C MET A 64 -0.97 -1.08 11.30
N LEU A 65 -1.10 -1.30 12.62
CA LEU A 65 -2.34 -1.08 13.36
C LEU A 65 -2.70 0.40 13.42
N GLU A 66 -1.74 1.29 13.69
CA GLU A 66 -1.99 2.74 13.67
C GLU A 66 -2.38 3.23 12.26
N LEU A 67 -1.81 2.65 11.20
CA LEU A 67 -2.25 2.95 9.83
C LEU A 67 -3.68 2.45 9.55
N PHE A 68 -4.04 1.29 10.09
CA PHE A 68 -5.37 0.72 10.01
C PHE A 68 -6.37 1.65 10.72
N ASP A 69 -6.14 1.98 11.99
CA ASP A 69 -7.02 2.81 12.81
C ASP A 69 -7.19 4.21 12.19
N ALA A 70 -6.10 4.80 11.68
CA ALA A 70 -6.15 6.08 10.97
C ALA A 70 -7.03 6.00 9.71
N ALA A 71 -6.90 4.95 8.90
CA ALA A 71 -7.72 4.79 7.70
C ALA A 71 -9.20 4.57 8.05
N GLU A 72 -9.49 3.75 9.06
CA GLU A 72 -10.86 3.52 9.55
C GLU A 72 -11.49 4.81 10.09
N SER A 73 -10.75 5.60 10.88
CA SER A 73 -11.22 6.88 11.43
C SER A 73 -11.60 7.92 10.35
N LEU A 74 -11.01 7.80 9.16
CA LEU A 74 -11.31 8.64 7.99
C LEU A 74 -12.44 8.08 7.11
N GLY A 75 -13.12 7.02 7.57
CA GLY A 75 -14.26 6.42 6.89
C GLY A 75 -13.88 5.52 5.71
N PHE A 76 -12.65 5.01 5.68
CA PHE A 76 -12.27 3.92 4.78
C PHE A 76 -12.49 2.56 5.45
N LYS A 77 -12.44 1.49 4.66
CA LYS A 77 -12.46 0.11 5.15
C LYS A 77 -11.08 -0.53 4.93
N PRO A 78 -10.18 -0.42 5.91
CA PRO A 78 -8.88 -1.08 5.84
C PRO A 78 -9.00 -2.59 6.12
N GLU A 79 -8.10 -3.38 5.52
CA GLU A 79 -7.95 -4.81 5.84
C GLU A 79 -6.45 -5.16 5.87
N GLY A 80 -5.98 -5.66 7.02
CA GLY A 80 -4.62 -6.18 7.18
C GLY A 80 -4.56 -7.65 6.79
N LEU A 81 -3.65 -8.02 5.89
CA LEU A 81 -3.55 -9.37 5.33
C LEU A 81 -2.11 -9.87 5.38
N GLU A 82 -1.95 -11.15 5.68
CA GLU A 82 -0.72 -11.93 5.48
C GLU A 82 -0.94 -12.85 4.27
N VAL A 83 -0.22 -12.61 3.18
CA VAL A 83 -0.48 -13.25 1.89
C VAL A 83 0.80 -13.63 1.16
N ASP A 84 0.71 -14.61 0.25
CA ASP A 84 1.77 -14.91 -0.69
C ASP A 84 1.72 -13.98 -1.92
N PHE A 85 2.79 -13.98 -2.72
CA PHE A 85 2.86 -13.17 -3.93
C PHE A 85 1.72 -13.46 -4.92
N GLN A 86 1.29 -14.72 -5.03
CA GLN A 86 0.23 -15.10 -5.95
C GLN A 86 -1.10 -14.45 -5.56
N SER A 87 -1.42 -14.45 -4.27
CA SER A 87 -2.62 -13.82 -3.73
C SER A 87 -2.54 -12.30 -3.83
N LEU A 88 -1.37 -11.71 -3.52
CA LEU A 88 -1.12 -10.28 -3.76
C LEU A 88 -1.37 -9.90 -5.23
N SER A 89 -0.86 -10.69 -6.17
CA SER A 89 -0.96 -10.38 -7.60
C SER A 89 -2.37 -10.58 -8.18
N LYS A 90 -3.19 -11.48 -7.63
CA LYS A 90 -4.46 -11.88 -8.25
C LYS A 90 -5.71 -11.43 -7.50
N ASN A 91 -5.62 -11.34 -6.17
CA ASN A 91 -6.79 -11.22 -5.31
C ASN A 91 -6.83 -9.88 -4.56
N VAL A 92 -5.70 -9.18 -4.44
CA VAL A 92 -5.60 -7.92 -3.72
C VAL A 92 -5.91 -6.74 -4.64
N LYS A 93 -6.77 -5.85 -4.18
CA LYS A 93 -7.05 -4.58 -4.85
C LYS A 93 -5.92 -3.58 -4.59
N LEU A 94 -5.41 -2.98 -5.66
CA LEU A 94 -4.36 -1.96 -5.60
C LEU A 94 -4.94 -0.53 -5.67
N PRO A 95 -4.28 0.47 -5.07
CA PRO A 95 -3.01 0.36 -4.33
C PRO A 95 -3.19 -0.21 -2.91
N CYS A 96 -2.16 -0.89 -2.41
CA CYS A 96 -2.06 -1.34 -1.02
C CYS A 96 -0.71 -0.94 -0.40
N ILE A 97 -0.66 -0.83 0.92
CA ILE A 97 0.57 -0.56 1.66
C ILE A 97 1.22 -1.91 2.00
N ALA A 98 2.51 -2.06 1.75
CA ALA A 98 3.27 -3.27 2.06
C ALA A 98 4.27 -3.00 3.19
N TYR A 99 4.35 -3.92 4.15
CA TYR A 99 5.41 -3.91 5.15
C TYR A 99 6.71 -4.41 4.50
N TRP A 100 7.77 -3.61 4.60
CA TRP A 100 8.93 -3.71 3.72
C TRP A 100 10.22 -3.75 4.55
N LYS A 101 11.15 -4.66 4.21
CA LYS A 101 12.47 -4.79 4.86
C LYS A 101 12.43 -4.85 6.40
N SER A 102 11.34 -5.38 6.97
CA SER A 102 11.12 -5.51 8.41
C SER A 102 11.14 -4.21 9.23
N ASN A 103 11.09 -3.02 8.62
CA ASN A 103 11.04 -1.74 9.33
C ASN A 103 10.53 -0.54 8.50
N HIS A 104 9.99 -0.76 7.30
CA HIS A 104 9.59 0.31 6.38
C HIS A 104 8.19 0.05 5.80
N PHE A 105 7.58 1.08 5.23
CA PHE A 105 6.35 0.95 4.46
C PHE A 105 6.52 1.53 3.06
N VAL A 106 5.98 0.80 2.09
CA VAL A 106 5.92 1.22 0.69
C VAL A 106 4.51 1.01 0.15
N VAL A 107 4.17 1.66 -0.97
CA VAL A 107 2.88 1.42 -1.65
C VAL A 107 3.09 0.58 -2.90
N VAL A 108 2.44 -0.57 -2.99
CA VAL A 108 2.31 -1.32 -4.24
C VAL A 108 1.11 -0.76 -4.98
N TYR A 109 1.33 -0.17 -6.16
CA TYR A 109 0.25 0.51 -6.90
C TYR A 109 -0.08 -0.13 -8.24
N LYS A 110 0.77 -1.01 -8.75
CA LYS A 110 0.51 -1.78 -9.97
C LYS A 110 1.33 -3.07 -9.97
N ILE A 111 0.76 -4.15 -10.50
CA ILE A 111 1.46 -5.41 -10.81
C ILE A 111 1.09 -5.79 -12.24
N GLU A 112 2.09 -5.97 -13.11
CA GLU A 112 1.89 -6.33 -14.52
C GLU A 112 3.12 -7.08 -15.03
N ASP A 113 2.92 -8.14 -15.82
CA ASP A 113 4.00 -8.91 -16.46
C ASP A 113 5.16 -9.31 -15.52
N SER A 114 4.82 -9.77 -14.31
CA SER A 114 5.78 -10.12 -13.23
C SER A 114 6.65 -8.95 -12.74
N LYS A 115 6.27 -7.71 -13.06
CA LYS A 115 6.85 -6.49 -12.50
C LYS A 115 5.92 -5.92 -11.43
N VAL A 116 6.53 -5.47 -10.34
CA VAL A 116 5.84 -4.85 -9.22
C VAL A 116 6.25 -3.38 -9.16
N TYR A 117 5.25 -2.51 -9.27
CA TYR A 117 5.44 -1.07 -9.24
C TYR A 117 5.20 -0.57 -7.81
N VAL A 118 6.25 0.00 -7.24
CA VAL A 118 6.32 0.38 -5.84
C VAL A 118 6.60 1.87 -5.74
N ALA A 119 5.85 2.57 -4.88
CA ALA A 119 6.16 3.92 -4.47
C ALA A 119 6.83 3.87 -3.09
N ASP A 120 8.13 4.14 -3.06
CA ASP A 120 8.91 4.20 -1.83
C ASP A 120 8.95 5.64 -1.32
N PRO A 121 8.29 5.98 -0.20
CA PRO A 121 8.26 7.35 0.31
C PRO A 121 9.65 7.89 0.71
N ALA A 122 10.64 7.03 0.96
CA ALA A 122 12.00 7.45 1.28
C ALA A 122 12.82 7.80 0.01
N ASP A 123 12.39 7.34 -1.16
CA ASP A 123 13.17 7.41 -2.39
C ASP A 123 12.35 7.92 -3.58
N SER A 124 11.66 7.03 -4.30
CA SER A 124 11.01 7.32 -5.59
C SER A 124 10.01 6.23 -6.01
N LEU A 125 9.42 6.39 -7.21
CA LEU A 125 8.69 5.32 -7.88
C LEU A 125 9.68 4.33 -8.51
N ARG A 126 9.63 3.06 -8.10
CA ARG A 126 10.50 1.99 -8.58
C ARG A 126 9.71 0.83 -9.16
N ILE A 127 10.39 0.06 -10.00
CA ILE A 127 9.86 -1.16 -10.60
C ILE A 127 10.81 -2.29 -10.23
N TYR A 128 10.26 -3.32 -9.61
CA TYR A 128 10.96 -4.52 -9.19
C TYR A 128 10.51 -5.69 -10.04
N ASP A 129 11.41 -6.64 -10.32
CA ASP A 129 10.95 -7.96 -10.72
C ASP A 129 10.35 -8.70 -9.52
N LYS A 130 9.59 -9.77 -9.79
CA LYS A 130 8.95 -10.58 -8.74
C LYS A 130 9.94 -11.05 -7.67
N ASN A 131 11.11 -11.54 -8.06
CA ASN A 131 12.04 -12.15 -7.11
C ASN A 131 12.66 -11.10 -6.20
N GLU A 132 13.07 -9.96 -6.77
CA GLU A 132 13.59 -8.83 -6.02
C GLU A 132 12.53 -8.29 -5.05
N PHE A 133 11.28 -8.12 -5.50
CA PHE A 133 10.18 -7.69 -4.65
C PHE A 133 9.95 -8.66 -3.48
N CYS A 134 9.83 -9.96 -3.76
CA CYS A 134 9.61 -11.00 -2.74
C CYS A 134 10.73 -11.00 -1.68
N ASN A 135 11.99 -10.87 -2.10
CA ASN A 135 13.12 -10.83 -1.17
C ASN A 135 13.08 -9.63 -0.20
N LEU A 136 12.40 -8.55 -0.57
CA LEU A 136 12.29 -7.33 0.23
C LEU A 136 11.00 -7.26 1.05
N TRP A 137 9.94 -7.92 0.60
CA TRP A 137 8.60 -7.87 1.18
C TRP A 137 8.27 -9.06 2.09
N GLU A 138 8.73 -10.27 1.77
CA GLU A 138 8.45 -11.46 2.57
C GLU A 138 9.14 -11.35 3.94
N ASP A 139 8.41 -11.65 5.03
CA ASP A 139 8.97 -11.58 6.37
C ASP A 139 9.77 -12.86 6.67
N PRO A 140 11.09 -12.76 6.96
CA PRO A 140 11.91 -13.92 7.34
C PRO A 140 11.37 -14.69 8.55
N LYS A 141 10.56 -14.03 9.41
CA LYS A 141 9.97 -14.63 10.61
C LYS A 141 8.81 -15.58 10.31
N ASN A 142 8.35 -15.68 9.06
CA ASN A 142 7.24 -16.56 8.66
C ASN A 142 7.63 -18.06 8.59
N ASN A 143 8.61 -18.51 9.38
CA ASN A 143 9.03 -19.91 9.54
C ASN A 143 9.24 -20.64 8.19
N GLY A 144 9.86 -19.95 7.22
CA GLY A 144 10.13 -20.48 5.88
C GLY A 144 8.96 -20.38 4.89
N LYS A 145 7.81 -19.84 5.30
CA LYS A 145 6.71 -19.51 4.38
C LYS A 145 7.01 -18.20 3.65
N LYS A 146 6.75 -18.19 2.35
CA LYS A 146 6.90 -17.03 1.45
C LYS A 146 5.70 -16.09 1.56
N LEU A 147 5.55 -15.48 2.73
CA LEU A 147 4.43 -14.62 3.09
C LEU A 147 4.92 -13.23 3.46
N GLY A 148 4.14 -12.20 3.10
CA GLY A 148 4.36 -10.83 3.50
C GLY A 148 3.08 -10.15 3.97
N TYR A 149 3.25 -9.04 4.68
CA TYR A 149 2.14 -8.27 5.25
C TYR A 149 1.77 -7.10 4.36
N ILE A 150 0.47 -6.89 4.19
CA ILE A 150 -0.08 -5.73 3.48
C ILE A 150 -1.28 -5.15 4.25
N LEU A 151 -1.52 -3.87 4.01
CA LEU A 151 -2.74 -3.16 4.41
C LEU A 151 -3.44 -2.66 3.14
N THR A 152 -4.62 -3.20 2.88
CA THR A 152 -5.50 -2.68 1.84
C THR A 152 -6.37 -1.57 2.41
N ILE A 153 -6.73 -0.59 1.58
CA ILE A 153 -7.62 0.51 1.97
C ILE A 153 -8.70 0.61 0.92
N ASN A 154 -9.91 0.20 1.28
CA ASN A 154 -11.06 0.26 0.39
C ASN A 154 -11.89 1.51 0.69
N LYS A 155 -12.31 2.21 -0.36
CA LYS A 155 -13.27 3.29 -0.23
C LYS A 155 -14.63 2.70 0.14
N ASN A 156 -15.25 3.21 1.20
CA ASN A 156 -16.68 2.97 1.43
C ASN A 156 -17.47 3.55 0.25
N GLN A 157 -18.40 2.75 -0.29
CA GLN A 157 -19.18 3.09 -1.49
C GLN A 157 -19.77 4.49 -1.44
#